data_AF-A0AAN6XNX0-F1
#
_entry.id   AF-A0AAN6XNX0-F1
#
_cell.length_a   1.000
_cell.length_b   1.000
_cell.length_c   1.000
_cell.angle_alpha   90.00
_cell.angle_beta   90.00
_cell.angle_gamma   90.00
#
_symmetry.space_group_name_H-M   'P 1'
#
loop_
_entity.id
_entity.type
_entity.pdbx_description
1 polymer ?
#
loop_
_entity_poly.entity_id
_entity_poly.type
_entity_poly.pdbx_seq_one_letter_code
_entity_poly.pdbx_strand_id
1 'polypeptide(L)'
;MRLSTSLIAAAGALPLATAQLHELAVKAGLQYFGAATDTPGFREREPYPESYAQYDAILENPKEFGQTTPTNGQKWLFVEPEPGVFNFTEGDYVADLANRTNKILRCHALVWHSQLAPWVETTEWTKEGLREVIVRHITEVAGYYRGRCAHWDVLNEALDEDGTYRKSVFYNVLGEEYIRLAFETAAKVDPEAKLYYNDYGIERPASVKTAGAVRLVKMLKDAGIKIDGVGMQAHLHADNHPSEEDLINTIGQYKELVDEVAFTELDVRIKTPVDEQKLQWQSECYQKVVGACVKTKDVCVGITIWDFYDPFSWVPHVFPGNGASSLWFEDFSKHPAYDGMVEYLGKLIKAQGGKGASTSQSVYTAAFDTPILQSQDHGSTHSGNNHMSNVVYQGGKQDIKELTFD
;
A
#
# COMPACT_ATOMS: atom_id res chain seq x y z
N MET A 1 -19.26 42.44 -50.42
CA MET A 1 -19.12 41.02 -50.02
C MET A 1 -17.65 40.63 -50.20
N ARG A 2 -16.85 40.63 -49.13
CA ARG A 2 -15.49 40.06 -49.05
C ARG A 2 -15.11 40.06 -47.57
N LEU A 3 -15.34 38.93 -46.91
CA LEU A 3 -14.82 38.66 -45.56
C LEU A 3 -13.48 37.94 -45.74
N SER A 4 -12.43 38.54 -45.17
CA SER A 4 -11.09 37.99 -45.09
C SER A 4 -11.06 36.96 -43.96
N THR A 5 -10.83 35.69 -44.31
CA THR A 5 -10.58 34.62 -43.34
C THR A 5 -9.09 34.56 -43.02
N SER A 6 -8.72 35.11 -41.86
CA SER A 6 -7.40 34.88 -41.27
C SER A 6 -7.36 33.47 -40.69
N LEU A 7 -6.52 32.60 -41.26
CA LEU A 7 -6.13 31.34 -40.65
C LEU A 7 -5.27 31.64 -39.41
N ILE A 8 -5.80 31.33 -38.22
CA ILE A 8 -4.98 31.17 -37.02
C ILE A 8 -4.32 29.80 -37.13
N ALA A 9 -2.99 29.79 -37.22
CA ALA A 9 -2.19 28.59 -37.14
C ALA A 9 -2.34 27.98 -35.73
N ALA A 10 -2.98 26.81 -35.66
CA ALA A 10 -2.95 25.99 -34.45
C ALA A 10 -1.51 25.49 -34.26
N ALA A 11 -0.85 25.97 -33.21
CA ALA A 11 0.36 25.34 -32.72
C ALA A 11 -0.02 23.94 -32.23
N GLY A 12 0.44 22.91 -32.96
CA GLY A 12 0.22 21.53 -32.57
C GLY A 12 0.86 21.27 -31.21
N ALA A 13 0.03 21.09 -30.18
CA ALA A 13 0.44 20.34 -29.02
C ALA A 13 0.83 18.95 -29.53
N LEU A 14 2.08 18.56 -29.30
CA LEU A 14 2.47 17.16 -29.45
C LEU A 14 1.47 16.33 -28.64
N PRO A 15 0.88 15.25 -29.18
CA PRO A 15 0.09 14.36 -28.36
C PRO A 15 1.04 13.86 -27.27
N LEU A 16 0.69 14.07 -26.00
CA LEU A 16 1.33 13.40 -24.87
C LEU A 16 1.14 11.89 -25.09
N ALA A 17 2.07 11.31 -25.83
CA ALA A 17 2.09 9.90 -26.16
C ALA A 17 2.25 9.13 -24.84
N THR A 18 1.16 8.50 -24.39
CA THR A 18 1.19 7.28 -23.56
C THR A 18 2.21 7.31 -22.42
N ALA A 19 2.32 8.40 -21.67
CA ALA A 19 3.20 8.44 -20.51
C ALA A 19 2.58 7.63 -19.39
N GLN A 20 3.35 6.72 -18.82
CA GLN A 20 2.92 5.67 -17.90
C GLN A 20 3.80 5.75 -16.64
N LEU A 21 3.19 5.80 -15.46
CA LEU A 21 3.86 6.24 -14.23
C LEU A 21 5.02 5.32 -13.82
N HIS A 22 4.85 4.00 -13.88
CA HIS A 22 5.91 3.05 -13.55
C HIS A 22 7.11 3.17 -14.51
N GLU A 23 6.89 3.26 -15.82
CA GLU A 23 7.98 3.42 -16.79
C GLU A 23 8.81 4.69 -16.51
N LEU A 24 8.16 5.79 -16.12
CA LEU A 24 8.84 7.04 -15.77
C LEU A 24 9.54 6.96 -14.41
N ALA A 25 8.93 6.35 -13.40
CA ALA A 25 9.53 6.15 -12.09
C ALA A 25 10.82 5.32 -12.19
N VAL A 26 10.80 4.24 -12.97
CA VAL A 26 12.01 3.41 -13.22
C VAL A 26 13.08 4.21 -13.96
N LYS A 27 12.71 4.99 -14.99
CA LYS A 27 13.67 5.88 -15.67
C LYS A 27 14.25 6.95 -14.73
N ALA A 28 13.50 7.39 -13.72
CA ALA A 28 13.97 8.30 -12.69
C ALA A 28 14.85 7.61 -11.62
N GLY A 29 14.91 6.28 -11.64
CA GLY A 29 15.76 5.44 -10.79
C GLY A 29 15.06 4.83 -9.57
N LEU A 30 13.73 4.85 -9.52
CA LEU A 30 12.96 4.06 -8.55
C LEU A 30 12.85 2.60 -9.00
N GLN A 31 12.53 1.69 -8.08
CA GLN A 31 12.22 0.30 -8.41
C GLN A 31 10.81 0.16 -8.98
N TYR A 32 9.85 0.94 -8.49
CA TYR A 32 8.47 0.90 -8.96
C TYR A 32 7.68 2.20 -8.72
N PHE A 33 6.67 2.40 -9.56
CA PHE A 33 5.39 3.03 -9.19
C PHE A 33 4.32 1.93 -9.22
N GLY A 34 3.43 1.90 -8.24
CA GLY A 34 2.43 0.85 -8.06
C GLY A 34 1.07 1.37 -7.61
N ALA A 35 0.08 0.49 -7.61
CA ALA A 35 -1.26 0.77 -7.11
C ALA A 35 -1.80 -0.41 -6.31
N ALA A 36 -2.39 -0.13 -5.15
CA ALA A 36 -3.18 -1.10 -4.42
C ALA A 36 -4.46 -1.44 -5.18
N THR A 37 -5.04 -2.61 -4.92
CA THR A 37 -6.34 -3.00 -5.45
C THR A 37 -7.02 -3.98 -4.51
N ASP A 38 -8.33 -4.14 -4.68
CA ASP A 38 -9.10 -5.18 -4.03
C ASP A 38 -9.62 -6.24 -5.01
N THR A 39 -10.14 -7.33 -4.45
CA THR A 39 -10.78 -8.43 -5.17
C THR A 39 -12.12 -7.96 -5.78
N PRO A 40 -12.38 -8.20 -7.08
CA PRO A 40 -13.66 -7.89 -7.72
C PRO A 40 -14.85 -8.50 -6.97
N GLY A 41 -15.96 -7.77 -6.88
CA GLY A 41 -17.17 -8.22 -6.19
C GLY A 41 -17.16 -8.04 -4.67
N PHE A 42 -16.11 -7.44 -4.10
CA PHE A 42 -16.02 -7.14 -2.68
C PHE A 42 -15.82 -5.64 -2.43
N ARG A 43 -16.31 -5.18 -1.27
CA ARG A 43 -16.07 -3.85 -0.67
C ARG A 43 -16.13 -2.70 -1.69
N GLU A 44 -15.04 -1.95 -1.88
CA GLU A 44 -15.01 -0.74 -2.72
C GLU A 44 -15.26 -1.05 -4.20
N ARG A 45 -15.00 -2.29 -4.64
CA ARG A 45 -15.26 -2.72 -6.01
C ARG A 45 -16.71 -3.17 -6.21
N GLU A 46 -17.35 -3.79 -5.22
CA GLU A 46 -18.68 -4.42 -5.38
C GLU A 46 -19.73 -3.54 -6.09
N PRO A 47 -19.85 -2.23 -5.80
CA PRO A 47 -20.91 -1.41 -6.37
C PRO A 47 -20.77 -1.09 -7.87
N TYR A 48 -19.64 -1.43 -8.51
CA TYR A 48 -19.27 -0.92 -9.84
C TYR A 48 -18.76 -2.00 -10.82
N PRO A 49 -19.51 -3.11 -11.02
CA PRO A 49 -19.07 -4.21 -11.88
C PRO A 49 -18.81 -3.78 -13.34
N GLU A 50 -19.48 -2.74 -13.83
CA GLU A 50 -19.30 -2.17 -15.17
C GLU A 50 -17.92 -1.54 -15.38
N SER A 51 -17.28 -1.07 -14.30
CA SER A 51 -15.96 -0.43 -14.36
C SER A 51 -14.81 -1.43 -14.39
N TYR A 52 -15.05 -2.71 -14.05
CA TYR A 52 -13.97 -3.69 -13.84
C TYR A 52 -13.10 -3.91 -15.06
N ALA A 53 -13.68 -4.07 -16.25
CA ALA A 53 -12.91 -4.37 -17.46
C ALA A 53 -11.92 -3.24 -17.80
N GLN A 54 -12.34 -1.98 -17.68
CA GLN A 54 -11.49 -0.83 -17.94
C GLN A 54 -10.47 -0.60 -16.81
N TYR A 55 -10.91 -0.76 -15.56
CA TYR A 55 -10.06 -0.70 -14.38
C TYR A 55 -8.93 -1.73 -14.44
N ASP A 56 -9.26 -3.02 -14.66
CA ASP A 56 -8.28 -4.11 -14.70
C ASP A 56 -7.31 -3.92 -15.89
N ALA A 57 -7.78 -3.43 -17.04
CA ALA A 57 -6.89 -3.13 -18.17
C ALA A 57 -5.83 -2.05 -17.84
N ILE A 58 -6.18 -1.06 -17.02
CA ILE A 58 -5.25 -0.02 -16.54
C ILE A 58 -4.33 -0.61 -15.46
N LEU A 59 -4.89 -1.31 -14.48
CA LEU A 59 -4.15 -1.92 -13.38
C LEU A 59 -3.10 -2.93 -13.87
N GLU A 60 -3.48 -3.80 -14.80
CA GLU A 60 -2.63 -4.86 -15.33
C GLU A 60 -1.51 -4.34 -16.22
N ASN A 61 -1.64 -3.12 -16.77
CA ASN A 61 -0.62 -2.54 -17.62
C ASN A 61 0.72 -2.35 -16.86
N PRO A 62 1.78 -3.10 -17.23
CA PRO A 62 3.04 -3.09 -16.50
C PRO A 62 3.84 -1.79 -16.68
N LYS A 63 3.47 -0.95 -17.67
CA LYS A 63 4.08 0.37 -17.82
C LYS A 63 3.47 1.38 -16.86
N GLU A 64 2.19 1.21 -16.51
CA GLU A 64 1.47 2.10 -15.60
C GLU A 64 1.85 1.79 -14.15
N PHE A 65 1.73 0.50 -13.79
CA PHE A 65 2.02 0.01 -12.45
C PHE A 65 2.92 -1.22 -12.52
N GLY A 66 4.05 -1.20 -11.83
CA GLY A 66 4.95 -2.36 -11.72
C GLY A 66 4.92 -3.02 -10.35
N GLN A 67 4.00 -2.60 -9.48
CA GLN A 67 3.83 -3.12 -8.14
C GLN A 67 2.34 -3.08 -7.76
N THR A 68 1.86 -4.06 -6.99
CA THR A 68 0.51 -4.04 -6.40
C THR A 68 0.46 -4.56 -4.97
N THR A 69 -0.56 -4.14 -4.24
CA THR A 69 -0.80 -4.43 -2.82
C THR A 69 -2.27 -4.82 -2.66
N PRO A 70 -2.61 -5.92 -1.97
CA PRO A 70 -4.00 -6.19 -1.61
C PRO A 70 -4.45 -5.22 -0.52
N THR A 71 -5.49 -4.43 -0.80
CA THR A 71 -6.03 -3.46 0.18
C THR A 71 -6.62 -4.15 1.41
N ASN A 72 -7.18 -5.35 1.25
CA ASN A 72 -7.93 -6.03 2.29
C ASN A 72 -7.63 -7.53 2.43
N GLY A 73 -7.62 -8.30 1.32
CA GLY A 73 -7.67 -9.77 1.34
C GLY A 73 -6.53 -10.52 2.06
N GLN A 74 -5.50 -9.82 2.56
CA GLN A 74 -4.41 -10.37 3.37
C GLN A 74 -4.45 -9.94 4.86
N LYS A 75 -5.36 -9.06 5.27
CA LYS A 75 -5.52 -8.62 6.65
C LYS A 75 -6.16 -9.71 7.52
N TRP A 76 -5.85 -9.71 8.82
CA TRP A 76 -6.21 -10.78 9.77
C TRP A 76 -7.69 -11.17 9.72
N LEU A 77 -8.61 -10.20 9.70
CA LEU A 77 -10.05 -10.45 9.61
C LEU A 77 -10.45 -11.38 8.45
N PHE A 78 -9.78 -11.27 7.30
CA PHE A 78 -10.14 -12.02 6.10
C PHE A 78 -9.36 -13.33 5.97
N VAL A 79 -8.08 -13.33 6.36
CA VAL A 79 -7.24 -14.52 6.23
C VAL A 79 -7.40 -15.52 7.36
N GLU A 80 -7.82 -15.08 8.54
CA GLU A 80 -8.07 -15.96 9.68
C GLU A 80 -9.32 -15.54 10.49
N PRO A 81 -10.52 -15.65 9.88
CA PRO A 81 -11.77 -15.18 10.47
C PRO A 81 -12.19 -15.97 11.72
N GLU A 82 -11.71 -17.21 11.87
CA GLU A 82 -11.92 -18.07 13.04
C GLU A 82 -10.58 -18.66 13.50
N PRO A 83 -10.41 -19.01 14.80
CA PRO A 83 -9.13 -19.49 15.31
C PRO A 83 -8.61 -20.71 14.56
N GLY A 84 -7.48 -20.57 13.86
CA GLY A 84 -6.84 -21.66 13.11
C GLY A 84 -7.51 -22.02 11.77
N VAL A 85 -8.53 -21.29 11.35
CA VAL A 85 -9.20 -21.49 10.05
C VAL A 85 -8.74 -20.40 9.10
N PHE A 86 -7.93 -20.79 8.11
CA PHE A 86 -7.35 -19.84 7.16
C PHE A 86 -8.09 -19.83 5.82
N ASN A 87 -8.30 -18.62 5.27
CA ASN A 87 -8.88 -18.41 3.94
C ASN A 87 -8.01 -17.43 3.13
N PHE A 88 -7.34 -17.94 2.10
CA PHE A 88 -6.44 -17.13 1.28
C PHE A 88 -7.07 -16.63 -0.02
N THR A 89 -8.35 -16.91 -0.28
CA THR A 89 -9.00 -16.68 -1.59
C THR A 89 -8.88 -15.24 -2.08
N GLU A 90 -9.18 -14.25 -1.21
CA GLU A 90 -9.13 -12.83 -1.60
C GLU A 90 -7.67 -12.34 -1.77
N GLY A 91 -6.76 -12.76 -0.90
CA GLY A 91 -5.34 -12.41 -1.02
C GLY A 91 -4.67 -13.05 -2.24
N ASP A 92 -5.04 -14.29 -2.59
CA ASP A 92 -4.52 -15.00 -3.77
C ASP A 92 -4.93 -14.30 -5.07
N TYR A 93 -6.11 -13.68 -5.15
CA TYR A 93 -6.49 -12.92 -6.35
C TYR A 93 -5.44 -11.85 -6.73
N VAL A 94 -5.00 -11.05 -5.74
CA VAL A 94 -4.03 -9.97 -5.95
C VAL A 94 -2.61 -10.52 -6.10
N ALA A 95 -2.26 -11.59 -5.37
CA ALA A 95 -0.97 -12.26 -5.53
C ALA A 95 -0.80 -12.88 -6.92
N ASP A 96 -1.86 -13.53 -7.44
CA ASP A 96 -1.87 -14.11 -8.78
C ASP A 96 -1.89 -13.04 -9.87
N LEU A 97 -2.56 -11.91 -9.62
CA LEU A 97 -2.46 -10.71 -10.46
C LEU A 97 -1.01 -10.24 -10.55
N ALA A 98 -0.34 -10.09 -9.42
CA ALA A 98 1.06 -9.65 -9.40
C ALA A 98 1.95 -10.62 -10.19
N ASN A 99 1.79 -11.93 -9.96
CA ASN A 99 2.55 -12.96 -10.66
C ASN A 99 2.29 -12.94 -12.19
N ARG A 100 1.02 -12.98 -12.63
CA ARG A 100 0.68 -13.04 -14.07
C ARG A 100 1.06 -11.79 -14.85
N THR A 101 1.20 -10.65 -14.17
CA THR A 101 1.60 -9.36 -14.76
C THR A 101 3.04 -8.96 -14.46
N ASN A 102 3.81 -9.85 -13.81
CA ASN A 102 5.20 -9.61 -13.40
C ASN A 102 5.39 -8.31 -12.60
N LYS A 103 4.47 -8.04 -11.68
CA LYS A 103 4.55 -6.92 -10.74
C LYS A 103 5.16 -7.38 -9.42
N ILE A 104 5.84 -6.45 -8.75
CA ILE A 104 6.24 -6.61 -7.35
C ILE A 104 4.97 -6.74 -6.50
N LEU A 105 4.92 -7.72 -5.60
CA LEU A 105 3.86 -7.82 -4.60
C LEU A 105 4.37 -7.26 -3.27
N ARG A 106 3.67 -6.26 -2.74
CA ARG A 106 3.77 -5.89 -1.33
C ARG A 106 2.62 -6.57 -0.61
N CYS A 107 2.94 -7.42 0.37
CA CYS A 107 1.95 -8.10 1.16
C CYS A 107 1.59 -7.27 2.40
N HIS A 108 0.29 -7.17 2.70
CA HIS A 108 -0.25 -6.19 3.63
C HIS A 108 -1.52 -6.72 4.32
N ALA A 109 -1.59 -6.84 5.65
CA ALA A 109 -0.54 -6.71 6.65
C ALA A 109 -0.72 -7.79 7.72
N LEU A 110 0.37 -8.20 8.37
CA LEU A 110 0.35 -9.34 9.30
C LEU A 110 -0.22 -8.99 10.67
N VAL A 111 0.16 -7.85 11.24
CA VAL A 111 -0.31 -7.41 12.57
C VAL A 111 -0.76 -5.97 12.49
N TRP A 112 -2.06 -5.76 12.72
CA TRP A 112 -2.68 -4.44 12.79
C TRP A 112 -3.79 -4.43 13.83
N HIS A 113 -4.01 -3.27 14.44
CA HIS A 113 -5.05 -3.09 15.46
C HIS A 113 -6.47 -2.99 14.85
N SER A 114 -6.56 -2.66 13.55
CA SER A 114 -7.81 -2.58 12.81
C SER A 114 -7.96 -3.77 11.87
N GLN A 115 -9.19 -3.98 11.38
CA GLN A 115 -9.56 -5.13 10.54
C GLN A 115 -9.00 -6.45 11.12
N LEU A 116 -9.12 -6.56 12.44
CA LEU A 116 -8.69 -7.70 13.23
C LEU A 116 -9.88 -8.65 13.38
N ALA A 117 -9.63 -9.97 13.34
CA ALA A 117 -10.69 -10.94 13.51
C ALA A 117 -11.35 -10.79 14.90
N PRO A 118 -12.69 -10.78 15.02
CA PRO A 118 -13.37 -10.48 16.28
C PRO A 118 -12.97 -11.40 17.44
N TRP A 119 -12.63 -12.66 17.16
CA TRP A 119 -12.17 -13.60 18.18
C TRP A 119 -10.83 -13.19 18.80
N VAL A 120 -9.96 -12.49 18.07
CA VAL A 120 -8.71 -11.95 18.64
C VAL A 120 -9.01 -10.78 19.56
N GLU A 121 -9.88 -9.87 19.14
CA GLU A 121 -10.24 -8.67 19.90
C GLU A 121 -10.97 -8.98 21.21
N THR A 122 -11.86 -9.96 21.19
CA THR A 122 -12.81 -10.23 22.29
C THR A 122 -12.35 -11.30 23.27
N THR A 123 -11.32 -12.07 22.92
CA THR A 123 -10.77 -13.09 23.84
C THR A 123 -9.99 -12.43 24.97
N GLU A 124 -10.22 -12.88 26.20
CA GLU A 124 -9.37 -12.56 27.34
C GLU A 124 -8.07 -13.36 27.27
N TRP A 125 -6.99 -12.72 26.81
CA TRP A 125 -5.72 -13.38 26.59
C TRP A 125 -4.84 -13.43 27.83
N THR A 126 -4.20 -14.58 28.06
CA THR A 126 -2.92 -14.64 28.77
C THR A 126 -1.79 -14.17 27.84
N LYS A 127 -0.64 -13.80 28.42
CA LYS A 127 0.53 -13.44 27.59
C LYS A 127 0.96 -14.62 26.72
N GLU A 128 1.00 -15.82 27.27
CA GLU A 128 1.39 -17.03 26.55
C GLU A 128 0.43 -17.34 25.40
N GLY A 129 -0.89 -17.26 25.63
CA GLY A 129 -1.88 -17.52 24.60
C GLY A 129 -1.81 -16.52 23.44
N LEU A 130 -1.62 -15.23 23.74
CA LEU A 130 -1.52 -14.22 22.67
C LEU A 130 -0.21 -14.36 21.87
N ARG A 131 0.91 -14.72 22.53
CA ARG A 131 2.15 -15.03 21.81
C ARG A 131 1.95 -16.17 20.83
N GLU A 132 1.34 -17.26 21.27
CA GLU A 132 1.08 -18.43 20.43
C GLU A 132 0.22 -18.06 19.21
N VAL A 133 -0.82 -17.25 19.42
CA VAL A 133 -1.70 -16.80 18.34
C VAL A 133 -0.98 -15.89 17.34
N ILE A 134 -0.19 -14.92 17.78
CA ILE A 134 0.59 -14.06 16.88
C ILE A 134 1.59 -14.89 16.08
N VAL A 135 2.32 -15.80 16.74
CA VAL A 135 3.31 -16.65 16.07
C VAL A 135 2.65 -17.53 15.03
N ARG A 136 1.54 -18.19 15.39
CA ARG A 136 0.79 -19.06 14.47
C ARG A 136 0.26 -18.26 13.28
N HIS A 137 -0.39 -17.13 13.51
CA HIS A 137 -0.93 -16.29 12.44
C HIS A 137 0.16 -15.89 11.43
N ILE A 138 1.27 -15.33 11.91
CA ILE A 138 2.38 -14.92 11.06
C ILE A 138 2.99 -16.12 10.34
N THR A 139 3.15 -17.25 11.03
CA THR A 139 3.73 -18.47 10.43
C THR A 139 2.89 -18.99 9.27
N GLU A 140 1.58 -19.08 9.46
CA GLU A 140 0.67 -19.61 8.44
C GLU A 140 0.53 -18.62 7.28
N VAL A 141 0.32 -17.33 7.54
CA VAL A 141 0.12 -16.32 6.50
C VAL A 141 1.39 -16.01 5.72
N ALA A 142 2.48 -15.64 6.41
CA ALA A 142 3.75 -15.36 5.73
C ALA A 142 4.36 -16.62 5.12
N GLY A 143 4.13 -17.80 5.73
CA GLY A 143 4.56 -19.08 5.19
C GLY A 143 3.83 -19.45 3.90
N TYR A 144 2.52 -19.19 3.84
CA TYR A 144 1.71 -19.42 2.64
C TYR A 144 2.13 -18.54 1.47
N TYR A 145 2.43 -17.25 1.70
CA TYR A 145 2.89 -16.34 0.65
C TYR A 145 4.42 -16.28 0.47
N ARG A 146 5.16 -17.17 1.13
CA ARG A 146 6.63 -17.17 1.09
C ARG A 146 7.15 -17.19 -0.34
N GLY A 147 8.05 -16.26 -0.64
CA GLY A 147 8.65 -16.11 -1.97
C GLY A 147 7.76 -15.41 -3.01
N ARG A 148 6.48 -15.13 -2.69
CA ARG A 148 5.59 -14.27 -3.50
C ARG A 148 5.66 -12.81 -3.07
N CYS A 149 5.84 -12.55 -1.77
CA CYS A 149 5.96 -11.21 -1.21
C CYS A 149 7.39 -10.67 -1.39
N ALA A 150 7.56 -9.58 -2.13
CA ALA A 150 8.82 -8.86 -2.11
C ALA A 150 8.97 -8.11 -0.78
N HIS A 151 7.88 -7.47 -0.34
CA HIS A 151 7.79 -6.74 0.93
C HIS A 151 6.64 -7.29 1.78
N TRP A 152 6.81 -7.26 3.10
CA TRP A 152 5.75 -7.48 4.09
C TRP A 152 5.60 -6.24 4.97
N ASP A 153 4.39 -5.69 5.02
CA ASP A 153 3.98 -4.83 6.13
C ASP A 153 3.72 -5.74 7.33
N VAL A 154 4.77 -5.97 8.14
CA VAL A 154 4.73 -6.90 9.28
C VAL A 154 3.89 -6.32 10.40
N LEU A 155 4.09 -5.04 10.67
CA LEU A 155 3.39 -4.31 11.71
C LEU A 155 2.87 -2.99 11.13
N ASN A 156 1.56 -2.78 11.26
CA ASN A 156 0.87 -1.60 10.77
C ASN A 156 0.37 -0.73 11.93
N GLU A 157 0.61 0.58 11.86
CA GLU A 157 0.00 1.63 12.70
C GLU A 157 0.06 1.36 14.21
N ALA A 158 1.25 1.02 14.71
CA ALA A 158 1.48 0.71 16.11
C ALA A 158 1.62 1.95 17.01
N LEU A 159 1.49 3.15 16.44
CA LEU A 159 1.63 4.43 17.14
C LEU A 159 0.33 5.23 17.10
N ASP A 160 0.03 5.90 18.21
CA ASP A 160 -0.96 6.98 18.27
C ASP A 160 -0.34 8.30 17.77
N GLU A 161 -1.16 9.33 17.55
CA GLU A 161 -0.72 10.63 16.99
C GLU A 161 0.35 11.34 17.82
N ASP A 162 0.40 11.08 19.13
CA ASP A 162 1.41 11.64 20.03
C ASP A 162 2.76 10.89 20.00
N GLY A 163 2.86 9.85 19.17
CA GLY A 163 4.07 9.02 19.03
C GLY A 163 4.26 7.99 20.15
N THR A 164 3.26 7.80 21.03
CA THR A 164 3.22 6.68 21.96
C THR A 164 2.71 5.41 21.28
N TYR A 165 2.96 4.25 21.88
CA TYR A 165 2.44 2.99 21.35
C TYR A 165 0.93 2.91 21.52
N ARG A 166 0.24 2.61 20.42
CA ARG A 166 -1.21 2.48 20.37
C ARG A 166 -1.71 1.39 21.30
N LYS A 167 -2.75 1.72 22.05
CA LYS A 167 -3.45 0.75 22.91
C LYS A 167 -4.31 -0.20 22.08
N SER A 168 -3.76 -1.37 21.77
CA SER A 168 -4.45 -2.49 21.11
C SER A 168 -4.52 -3.71 22.02
N VAL A 169 -5.28 -4.74 21.64
CA VAL A 169 -5.27 -6.04 22.36
C VAL A 169 -3.85 -6.59 22.51
N PHE A 170 -3.02 -6.42 21.48
CA PHE A 170 -1.61 -6.81 21.49
C PHE A 170 -0.81 -6.04 22.53
N TYR A 171 -0.84 -4.71 22.50
CA TYR A 171 -0.04 -3.89 23.41
C TYR A 171 -0.53 -3.98 24.86
N ASN A 172 -1.84 -4.09 25.09
CA ASN A 172 -2.41 -4.18 26.43
C ASN A 172 -1.97 -5.46 27.16
N VAL A 173 -1.78 -6.56 26.43
CA VAL A 173 -1.39 -7.86 26.99
C VAL A 173 0.13 -8.03 27.00
N LEU A 174 0.81 -7.71 25.91
CA LEU A 174 2.24 -8.00 25.71
C LEU A 174 3.16 -6.78 25.83
N GLY A 175 2.64 -5.56 25.86
CA GLY A 175 3.46 -4.34 25.77
C GLY A 175 4.24 -4.31 24.46
N GLU A 176 5.50 -3.85 24.47
CA GLU A 176 6.34 -3.81 23.26
C GLU A 176 6.77 -5.19 22.74
N GLU A 177 6.55 -6.26 23.51
CA GLU A 177 7.00 -7.60 23.16
C GLU A 177 6.37 -8.10 21.85
N TYR A 178 5.10 -7.78 21.58
CA TYR A 178 4.45 -8.24 20.35
C TYR A 178 5.10 -7.68 19.08
N ILE A 179 5.68 -6.48 19.16
CA ILE A 179 6.39 -5.83 18.05
C ILE A 179 7.62 -6.65 17.69
N ARG A 180 8.44 -6.98 18.70
CA ARG A 180 9.63 -7.84 18.52
C ARG A 180 9.24 -9.22 18.01
N LEU A 181 8.23 -9.82 18.64
CA LEU A 181 7.73 -11.14 18.28
C LEU A 181 7.28 -11.21 16.81
N ALA A 182 6.58 -10.17 16.33
CA ALA A 182 6.09 -10.14 14.96
C ALA A 182 7.23 -10.14 13.93
N PHE A 183 8.21 -9.24 14.09
CA PHE A 183 9.37 -9.17 13.19
C PHE A 183 10.28 -10.40 13.30
N GLU A 184 10.53 -10.91 14.50
CA GLU A 184 11.31 -12.15 14.68
C GLU A 184 10.64 -13.36 14.01
N THR A 185 9.31 -13.45 14.09
CA THR A 185 8.56 -14.55 13.48
C THR A 185 8.55 -14.41 11.96
N ALA A 186 8.24 -13.22 11.44
CA ALA A 186 8.24 -12.96 9.99
C ALA A 186 9.62 -13.23 9.37
N ALA A 187 10.72 -12.80 10.02
CA ALA A 187 12.08 -13.04 9.55
C ALA A 187 12.48 -14.53 9.52
N LYS A 188 11.94 -15.35 10.43
CA LYS A 188 12.17 -16.81 10.45
C LYS A 188 11.40 -17.52 9.33
N VAL A 189 10.20 -17.05 9.04
CA VAL A 189 9.26 -17.71 8.12
C VAL A 189 9.55 -17.35 6.67
N ASP A 190 9.76 -16.07 6.37
CA ASP A 190 10.13 -15.55 5.05
C ASP A 190 11.40 -14.69 5.12
N PRO A 191 12.59 -15.31 5.18
CA PRO A 191 13.85 -14.58 5.35
C PRO A 191 14.26 -13.76 4.12
N GLU A 192 13.63 -13.98 2.96
CA GLU A 192 13.97 -13.26 1.72
C GLU A 192 13.12 -12.00 1.52
N ALA A 193 11.88 -11.99 2.04
CA ALA A 193 11.04 -10.80 2.01
C ALA A 193 11.66 -9.66 2.83
N LYS A 194 11.47 -8.42 2.36
CA LYS A 194 11.81 -7.21 3.11
C LYS A 194 10.71 -6.93 4.13
N LEU A 195 11.09 -6.72 5.39
CA LEU A 195 10.15 -6.54 6.50
C LEU A 195 10.01 -5.06 6.84
N TYR A 196 8.79 -4.55 6.74
CA TYR A 196 8.45 -3.15 6.93
C TYR A 196 7.64 -2.91 8.21
N TYR A 197 7.95 -1.80 8.87
CA TYR A 197 6.99 -1.09 9.72
C TYR A 197 6.26 -0.06 8.87
N ASN A 198 4.92 -0.09 8.86
CA ASN A 198 4.10 0.79 8.02
C ASN A 198 3.16 1.64 8.91
N ASP A 199 3.07 2.94 8.64
CA ASP A 199 2.22 3.87 9.41
C ASP A 199 1.92 5.14 8.61
N TYR A 200 0.88 5.87 9.01
CA TYR A 200 0.57 7.22 8.53
C TYR A 200 1.08 8.31 9.48
N GLY A 201 1.22 9.53 8.97
CA GLY A 201 1.56 10.70 9.78
C GLY A 201 3.03 10.72 10.22
N ILE A 202 3.82 9.81 9.67
CA ILE A 202 5.25 9.63 9.93
C ILE A 202 6.12 10.23 8.82
N GLU A 203 5.53 11.04 7.93
CA GLU A 203 6.14 11.72 6.77
C GLU A 203 6.42 13.21 7.04
N ARG A 204 6.53 13.60 8.32
CA ARG A 204 6.80 14.99 8.74
C ARG A 204 8.01 15.04 9.67
N PRO A 205 9.05 15.84 9.39
CA PRO A 205 10.35 15.68 10.03
C PRO A 205 10.36 16.07 11.51
N ALA A 206 9.43 16.94 11.92
CA ALA A 206 9.29 17.42 13.31
C ALA A 206 8.03 16.88 14.01
N SER A 207 7.36 15.88 13.44
CA SER A 207 6.20 15.25 14.10
C SER A 207 6.65 14.35 15.24
N VAL A 208 5.92 14.40 16.36
CA VAL A 208 6.11 13.49 17.49
C VAL A 208 5.87 12.03 17.08
N LYS A 209 4.98 11.78 16.11
CA LYS A 209 4.73 10.44 15.56
C LYS A 209 5.91 9.92 14.74
N THR A 210 6.53 10.75 13.91
CA THR A 210 7.81 10.43 13.23
C THR A 210 8.90 10.06 14.22
N ALA A 211 9.05 10.82 15.32
CA ALA A 211 9.99 10.48 16.38
C ALA A 211 9.64 9.14 17.08
N GLY A 212 8.35 8.84 17.21
CA GLY A 212 7.85 7.54 17.67
C GLY A 212 8.25 6.39 16.73
N ALA A 213 8.11 6.56 15.43
CA ALA A 213 8.49 5.58 14.41
C ALA A 213 10.00 5.34 14.40
N VAL A 214 10.81 6.41 14.42
CA VAL A 214 12.27 6.34 14.58
C VAL A 214 12.65 5.54 15.83
N ARG A 215 11.96 5.78 16.96
CA ARG A 215 12.22 5.08 18.23
C ARG A 215 11.85 3.59 18.15
N LEU A 216 10.73 3.23 17.52
CA LEU A 216 10.30 1.85 17.30
C LEU A 216 11.30 1.09 16.44
N VAL A 217 11.66 1.66 15.28
CA VAL A 217 12.61 1.05 14.33
C VAL A 217 13.97 0.88 14.98
N LYS A 218 14.46 1.91 15.69
CA LYS A 218 15.71 1.84 16.44
C LYS A 218 15.70 0.74 17.50
N MET A 219 14.59 0.55 18.21
CA MET A 219 14.43 -0.52 19.20
C MET A 219 14.61 -1.92 18.59
N LEU A 220 14.06 -2.15 17.39
CA LEU A 220 14.25 -3.41 16.66
C LEU A 220 15.70 -3.59 16.21
N LYS A 221 16.32 -2.55 15.63
CA LYS A 221 17.72 -2.57 15.18
C LYS A 221 18.70 -2.82 16.34
N ASP A 222 18.51 -2.14 17.48
CA ASP A 222 19.35 -2.30 18.66
C ASP A 222 19.23 -3.72 19.27
N ALA A 223 18.09 -4.38 19.08
CA ALA A 223 17.86 -5.77 19.48
C ALA A 223 18.39 -6.81 18.47
N GLY A 224 18.94 -6.38 17.32
CA GLY A 224 19.39 -7.28 16.25
C GLY A 224 18.25 -7.96 15.49
N ILE A 225 17.03 -7.41 15.57
CA ILE A 225 15.85 -7.95 14.89
C ILE A 225 15.81 -7.39 13.47
N LYS A 226 15.57 -8.26 12.48
CA LYS A 226 15.48 -7.89 11.07
C LYS A 226 14.29 -6.93 10.86
N ILE A 227 14.61 -5.74 10.39
CA ILE A 227 13.71 -4.74 9.83
C ILE A 227 14.46 -4.06 8.69
N ASP A 228 13.90 -4.16 7.49
CA ASP A 228 14.58 -3.72 6.27
C ASP A 228 14.09 -2.35 5.81
N GLY A 229 12.87 -1.97 6.19
CA GLY A 229 12.33 -0.69 5.78
C GLY A 229 11.21 -0.09 6.61
N VAL A 230 10.91 1.16 6.25
CA VAL A 230 9.78 1.95 6.79
C VAL A 230 8.85 2.34 5.65
N GLY A 231 7.57 2.00 5.81
CA GLY A 231 6.49 2.33 4.91
C GLY A 231 5.78 3.58 5.40
N MET A 232 5.80 4.62 4.59
CA MET A 232 5.11 5.88 4.82
C MET A 232 3.81 5.85 4.03
N GLN A 233 2.67 5.70 4.70
CA GLN A 233 1.38 5.59 4.01
C GLN A 233 1.11 6.79 3.11
N ALA A 234 1.39 8.01 3.60
CA ALA A 234 1.16 9.25 2.88
C ALA A 234 -0.31 9.47 2.43
N HIS A 235 -1.26 9.22 3.34
CA HIS A 235 -2.63 9.72 3.22
C HIS A 235 -2.67 11.24 3.50
N LEU A 236 -2.55 12.05 2.45
CA LEU A 236 -2.33 13.49 2.57
C LEU A 236 -3.59 14.31 2.25
N HIS A 237 -3.56 15.58 2.60
CA HIS A 237 -4.58 16.55 2.18
C HIS A 237 -4.01 17.47 1.11
N ALA A 238 -4.83 17.82 0.12
CA ALA A 238 -4.44 18.79 -0.90
C ALA A 238 -4.09 20.18 -0.29
N ASP A 239 -4.79 20.61 0.76
CA ASP A 239 -4.59 21.92 1.39
C ASP A 239 -3.57 21.93 2.55
N ASN A 240 -3.14 20.76 3.04
CA ASN A 240 -2.20 20.63 4.14
C ASN A 240 -1.33 19.37 4.01
N HIS A 241 -0.14 19.55 3.46
CA HIS A 241 0.81 18.45 3.23
C HIS A 241 2.25 18.94 3.41
N PRO A 242 3.21 18.05 3.74
CA PRO A 242 4.60 18.43 3.88
C PRO A 242 5.17 19.00 2.57
N SER A 243 6.19 19.85 2.69
CA SER A 243 6.99 20.25 1.54
C SER A 243 7.84 19.07 1.04
N GLU A 244 8.36 19.17 -0.18
CA GLU A 244 9.30 18.15 -0.68
C GLU A 244 10.56 18.07 0.19
N GLU A 245 11.05 19.21 0.69
CA GLU A 245 12.20 19.25 1.61
C GLU A 245 11.88 18.58 2.95
N ASP A 246 10.67 18.77 3.49
CA ASP A 246 10.22 18.07 4.70
C ASP A 246 10.20 16.55 4.51
N LEU A 247 9.70 16.08 3.37
CA LEU A 247 9.70 14.66 3.02
C LEU A 247 11.13 14.11 2.90
N ILE A 248 12.03 14.82 2.21
CA ILE A 248 13.45 14.44 2.09
C ILE A 248 14.12 14.37 3.46
N ASN A 249 13.89 15.37 4.33
CA ASN A 249 14.45 15.40 5.68
C ASN A 249 13.90 14.25 6.54
N THR A 250 12.63 13.90 6.38
CA THR A 250 12.02 12.76 7.08
C THR A 250 12.61 11.43 6.60
N ILE A 251 12.73 11.23 5.29
CA ILE A 251 13.40 10.07 4.70
C ILE A 251 14.85 9.95 5.22
N GLY A 252 15.55 11.08 5.35
CA GLY A 252 16.89 11.14 5.94
C GLY A 252 16.96 10.58 7.36
N GLN A 253 15.92 10.77 8.19
CA GLN A 253 15.89 10.21 9.55
C GLN A 253 15.76 8.67 9.54
N TYR A 254 14.95 8.11 8.63
CA TYR A 254 14.81 6.66 8.51
C TYR A 254 16.03 5.99 7.88
N LYS A 255 16.68 6.66 6.93
CA LYS A 255 17.90 6.17 6.27
C LYS A 255 19.03 5.85 7.25
N GLU A 256 19.08 6.50 8.42
CA GLU A 256 20.06 6.21 9.46
C GLU A 256 19.82 4.85 10.17
N LEU A 257 18.65 4.22 9.94
CA LEU A 257 18.21 3.01 10.65
C LEU A 257 17.94 1.82 9.71
N VAL A 258 17.39 2.08 8.53
CA VAL A 258 16.93 1.07 7.57
C VAL A 258 17.51 1.30 6.18
N ASP A 259 17.58 0.23 5.39
CA ASP A 259 18.16 0.26 4.05
C ASP A 259 17.17 0.78 3.01
N GLU A 260 15.86 0.67 3.27
CA GLU A 260 14.82 1.02 2.32
C GLU A 260 13.68 1.81 2.99
N VAL A 261 13.13 2.79 2.27
CA VAL A 261 11.84 3.41 2.59
C VAL A 261 10.94 3.39 1.37
N ALA A 262 9.62 3.44 1.57
CA ALA A 262 8.67 3.53 0.46
C ALA A 262 7.48 4.40 0.87
N PHE A 263 6.85 5.05 -0.11
CA PHE A 263 5.50 5.56 0.04
C PHE A 263 4.53 4.42 -0.31
N THR A 264 3.63 4.05 0.60
CA THR A 264 2.96 2.74 0.56
C THR A 264 1.46 2.79 0.29
N GLU A 265 0.80 3.92 0.57
CA GLU A 265 -0.66 4.07 0.47
C GLU A 265 -1.05 5.48 0.01
N LEU A 266 -0.28 6.05 -0.93
CA LEU A 266 -0.41 7.46 -1.31
C LEU A 266 -1.80 7.74 -1.88
N ASP A 267 -2.52 8.64 -1.21
CA ASP A 267 -3.69 9.35 -1.73
C ASP A 267 -3.64 10.80 -1.25
N VAL A 268 -4.33 11.69 -1.98
CA VAL A 268 -4.35 13.12 -1.63
C VAL A 268 -5.77 13.63 -1.68
N ARG A 269 -6.46 13.59 -0.54
CA ARG A 269 -7.89 13.93 -0.47
C ARG A 269 -8.15 15.42 -0.64
N ILE A 270 -9.28 15.73 -1.29
CA ILE A 270 -9.79 17.07 -1.52
C ILE A 270 -11.07 17.28 -0.70
N LYS A 271 -11.15 18.41 0.03
CA LYS A 271 -12.39 18.86 0.66
C LYS A 271 -13.42 19.25 -0.40
N THR A 272 -14.55 18.56 -0.41
CA THR A 272 -15.67 18.82 -1.32
C THR A 272 -16.35 20.18 -1.02
N PRO A 273 -16.94 20.87 -2.03
CA PRO A 273 -16.94 20.52 -3.44
C PRO A 273 -15.55 20.65 -4.10
N VAL A 274 -15.25 19.77 -5.05
CA VAL A 274 -14.00 19.80 -5.82
C VAL A 274 -14.02 20.96 -6.81
N ASP A 275 -12.90 21.65 -6.97
CA ASP A 275 -12.71 22.74 -7.93
C ASP A 275 -11.30 22.70 -8.52
N GLU A 276 -11.06 23.51 -9.57
CA GLU A 276 -9.77 23.55 -10.29
C GLU A 276 -8.59 23.90 -9.38
N GLN A 277 -8.80 24.78 -8.40
CA GLN A 277 -7.74 25.20 -7.49
C GLN A 277 -7.31 24.03 -6.58
N LYS A 278 -8.28 23.30 -6.02
CA LYS A 278 -8.00 22.15 -5.16
C LYS A 278 -7.38 20.98 -5.93
N LEU A 279 -7.77 20.77 -7.18
CA LEU A 279 -7.12 19.79 -8.07
C LEU A 279 -5.66 20.19 -8.38
N GLN A 280 -5.38 21.50 -8.50
CA GLN A 280 -4.01 21.98 -8.65
C GLN A 280 -3.18 21.73 -7.38
N TRP A 281 -3.73 22.00 -6.20
CA TRP A 281 -3.05 21.67 -4.93
C TRP A 281 -2.78 20.17 -4.78
N GLN A 282 -3.75 19.34 -5.17
CA GLN A 282 -3.55 17.90 -5.23
C GLN A 282 -2.37 17.53 -6.16
N SER A 283 -2.33 18.10 -7.36
CA SER A 283 -1.24 17.87 -8.32
C SER A 283 0.12 18.27 -7.75
N GLU A 284 0.21 19.39 -7.05
CA GLU A 284 1.45 19.83 -6.38
C GLU A 284 1.87 18.87 -5.26
N CYS A 285 0.92 18.32 -4.49
CA CYS A 285 1.20 17.36 -3.44
C CYS A 285 1.81 16.06 -4.01
N TYR A 286 1.17 15.47 -5.02
CA TYR A 286 1.69 14.28 -5.70
C TYR A 286 3.09 14.51 -6.29
N GLN A 287 3.33 15.68 -6.90
CA GLN A 287 4.66 16.05 -7.41
C GLN A 287 5.71 16.09 -6.31
N LYS A 288 5.41 16.67 -5.14
CA LYS A 288 6.35 16.73 -4.00
C LYS A 288 6.69 15.33 -3.47
N VAL A 289 5.71 14.43 -3.35
CA VAL A 289 5.96 13.04 -2.92
C VAL A 289 6.87 12.31 -3.91
N VAL A 290 6.56 12.40 -5.21
CA VAL A 290 7.38 11.82 -6.27
C VAL A 290 8.80 12.40 -6.27
N GLY A 291 8.93 13.71 -6.14
CA GLY A 291 10.21 14.40 -6.07
C GLY A 291 11.07 13.96 -4.92
N ALA A 292 10.49 13.88 -3.72
CA ALA A 292 11.19 13.45 -2.53
C ALA A 292 11.74 12.03 -2.70
N CYS A 293 10.91 11.09 -3.18
CA CYS A 293 11.36 9.71 -3.39
C CYS A 293 12.47 9.62 -4.45
N VAL A 294 12.30 10.27 -5.61
CA VAL A 294 13.32 10.24 -6.67
C VAL A 294 14.63 10.91 -6.24
N LYS A 295 14.58 12.00 -5.47
CA LYS A 295 15.77 12.70 -4.96
C LYS A 295 16.48 11.95 -3.84
N THR A 296 15.80 10.99 -3.21
CA THR A 296 16.34 10.10 -2.17
C THR A 296 16.35 8.64 -2.60
N LYS A 297 16.41 8.37 -3.92
CA LYS A 297 16.29 7.03 -4.51
C LYS A 297 17.37 6.02 -4.09
N ASP A 298 18.39 6.47 -3.38
CA ASP A 298 19.38 5.62 -2.71
C ASP A 298 18.80 4.91 -1.47
N VAL A 299 17.65 5.36 -0.96
CA VAL A 299 16.90 4.72 0.13
C VAL A 299 15.40 4.60 -0.20
N CYS A 300 14.78 5.57 -0.89
CA CYS A 300 13.38 5.49 -1.29
C CYS A 300 13.21 4.63 -2.54
N VAL A 301 12.64 3.43 -2.38
CA VAL A 301 12.60 2.42 -3.45
C VAL A 301 11.39 2.55 -4.37
N GLY A 302 10.28 3.12 -3.91
CA GLY A 302 9.09 3.21 -4.73
C GLY A 302 7.90 3.90 -4.07
N ILE A 303 6.85 4.04 -4.86
CA ILE A 303 5.59 4.71 -4.50
C ILE A 303 4.43 3.80 -4.89
N THR A 304 3.51 3.60 -3.95
CA THR A 304 2.25 2.88 -4.16
C THR A 304 1.11 3.85 -3.87
N ILE A 305 0.16 4.00 -4.80
CA ILE A 305 -1.09 4.72 -4.56
C ILE A 305 -2.17 3.80 -3.98
N TRP A 306 -3.00 4.32 -3.07
CA TRP A 306 -4.05 3.52 -2.42
C TRP A 306 -5.33 3.47 -3.26
N ASP A 307 -5.29 2.59 -4.25
CA ASP A 307 -6.15 2.58 -5.43
C ASP A 307 -5.94 3.82 -6.33
N PHE A 308 -6.33 3.72 -7.60
CA PHE A 308 -6.12 4.76 -8.60
C PHE A 308 -7.42 5.38 -9.11
N TYR A 309 -8.57 4.76 -8.83
CA TYR A 309 -9.88 5.13 -9.34
C TYR A 309 -10.78 5.68 -8.23
N ASP A 310 -11.24 6.92 -8.38
CA ASP A 310 -12.01 7.64 -7.35
C ASP A 310 -13.22 6.87 -6.79
N PRO A 311 -14.05 6.20 -7.61
CA PRO A 311 -15.15 5.39 -7.08
C PRO A 311 -14.73 4.22 -6.19
N PHE A 312 -13.48 3.75 -6.29
CA PHE A 312 -12.94 2.69 -5.42
C PHE A 312 -12.15 3.25 -4.24
N SER A 313 -12.07 4.57 -4.11
CA SER A 313 -11.39 5.19 -2.97
C SER A 313 -12.18 4.96 -1.68
N TRP A 314 -11.46 4.53 -0.66
CA TRP A 314 -11.94 4.46 0.72
C TRP A 314 -12.25 5.83 1.34
N VAL A 315 -11.67 6.91 0.81
CA VAL A 315 -11.67 8.25 1.44
C VAL A 315 -13.07 8.79 1.72
N PRO A 316 -14.05 8.76 0.79
CA PRO A 316 -15.38 9.30 1.07
C PRO A 316 -16.14 8.55 2.17
N HIS A 317 -15.80 7.27 2.39
CA HIS A 317 -16.44 6.43 3.42
C HIS A 317 -15.87 6.68 4.81
N VAL A 318 -14.57 6.98 4.91
CA VAL A 318 -13.88 7.24 6.20
C VAL A 318 -13.90 8.72 6.55
N PHE A 319 -13.84 9.61 5.56
CA PHE A 319 -13.75 11.06 5.74
C PHE A 319 -14.90 11.79 5.04
N PRO A 320 -16.10 11.83 5.63
CA PRO A 320 -17.23 12.56 5.08
C PRO A 320 -16.86 14.00 4.69
N GLY A 321 -17.24 14.40 3.47
CA GLY A 321 -16.91 15.72 2.92
C GLY A 321 -15.54 15.79 2.24
N ASN A 322 -14.80 14.69 2.15
CA ASN A 322 -13.59 14.56 1.35
C ASN A 322 -13.78 13.52 0.23
N GLY A 323 -13.04 13.69 -0.86
CA GLY A 323 -13.06 12.75 -1.98
C GLY A 323 -12.04 13.15 -3.04
N ALA A 324 -12.25 12.66 -4.26
CA ALA A 324 -11.38 12.89 -5.41
C ALA A 324 -9.89 12.69 -5.08
N SER A 325 -9.56 11.64 -4.31
CA SER A 325 -8.24 11.45 -3.70
C SER A 325 -7.25 10.74 -4.61
N SER A 326 -7.76 10.06 -5.64
CA SER A 326 -6.99 9.18 -6.52
C SER A 326 -6.56 9.95 -7.78
N LEU A 327 -6.27 9.23 -8.88
CA LEU A 327 -5.69 9.81 -10.10
C LEU A 327 -6.61 9.71 -11.32
N TRP A 328 -7.69 8.94 -11.22
CA TRP A 328 -8.74 8.81 -12.23
C TRP A 328 -10.09 9.17 -11.63
N PHE A 329 -10.82 10.03 -12.32
CA PHE A 329 -12.21 10.34 -12.04
C PHE A 329 -13.11 9.15 -12.38
N GLU A 330 -14.38 9.22 -11.98
CA GLU A 330 -15.42 8.21 -12.24
C GLU A 330 -15.56 7.84 -13.73
N ASP A 331 -15.38 8.80 -14.64
CA ASP A 331 -15.44 8.58 -16.09
C ASP A 331 -14.13 8.06 -16.71
N PHE A 332 -13.16 7.69 -15.86
CA PHE A 332 -11.79 7.30 -16.22
C PHE A 332 -10.98 8.39 -16.93
N SER A 333 -11.42 9.64 -16.95
CA SER A 333 -10.53 10.75 -17.24
C SER A 333 -9.53 10.93 -16.10
N LYS A 334 -8.34 11.45 -16.42
CA LYS A 334 -7.25 11.59 -15.44
C LYS A 334 -7.35 12.91 -14.70
N HIS A 335 -7.00 12.89 -13.42
CA HIS A 335 -6.83 14.11 -12.63
C HIS A 335 -5.64 14.91 -13.15
N PRO A 336 -5.61 16.25 -12.98
CA PRO A 336 -4.42 17.06 -13.21
C PRO A 336 -3.18 16.59 -12.42
N ALA A 337 -3.38 15.84 -11.34
CA ALA A 337 -2.30 15.22 -10.58
C ALA A 337 -1.52 14.16 -11.37
N TYR A 338 -2.20 13.39 -12.22
CA TYR A 338 -1.53 12.41 -13.09
C TYR A 338 -0.54 13.11 -14.04
N ASP A 339 -1.03 14.12 -14.76
CA ASP A 339 -0.22 14.84 -15.74
C ASP A 339 0.91 15.63 -15.05
N GLY A 340 0.63 16.19 -13.87
CA GLY A 340 1.65 16.86 -13.04
C GLY A 340 2.79 15.92 -12.65
N MET A 341 2.49 14.69 -12.23
CA MET A 341 3.53 13.69 -11.95
C MET A 341 4.32 13.29 -13.18
N VAL A 342 3.65 13.05 -14.32
CA VAL A 342 4.31 12.74 -15.59
C VAL A 342 5.29 13.85 -15.98
N GLU A 343 4.86 15.11 -15.93
CA GLU A 343 5.70 16.25 -16.26
C GLU A 343 6.90 16.34 -15.30
N TYR A 344 6.67 16.18 -14.00
CA TYR A 344 7.71 16.32 -13.00
C TYR A 344 8.73 15.19 -13.05
N LEU A 345 8.31 13.93 -13.23
CA LEU A 345 9.21 12.81 -13.52
C LEU A 345 10.05 13.08 -14.77
N GLY A 346 9.42 13.60 -15.83
CA GLY A 346 10.13 14.01 -17.05
C GLY A 346 11.21 15.07 -16.79
N LYS A 347 10.95 16.05 -15.92
CA LYS A 347 11.94 17.05 -15.48
C LYS A 347 13.08 16.40 -14.70
N LEU A 348 12.78 15.51 -13.76
CA LEU A 348 13.77 14.81 -12.94
C LEU A 348 14.68 13.91 -13.78
N ILE A 349 14.12 13.16 -14.73
CA ILE A 349 14.89 12.32 -15.67
C ILE A 349 15.85 13.18 -16.50
N LYS A 350 15.38 14.30 -17.04
CA LYS A 350 16.23 15.24 -17.81
C LYS A 350 17.35 15.83 -16.95
N ALA A 351 17.08 16.16 -15.69
CA ALA A 351 18.09 16.65 -14.76
C ALA A 351 19.17 15.59 -14.46
N GLN A 352 18.79 14.31 -14.39
CA GLN A 352 19.74 13.19 -14.22
C GLN A 352 20.57 12.94 -15.49
N GLY A 353 20.00 13.14 -16.68
CA GLY A 353 20.64 12.96 -17.99
C GLY A 353 21.78 13.93 -18.34
N GLY A 354 22.14 14.88 -17.46
CA GLY A 354 23.39 15.64 -17.53
C GLY A 354 24.64 14.88 -17.05
N LYS A 355 24.44 13.70 -16.43
CA LYS A 355 25.49 12.73 -16.11
C LYS A 355 24.93 11.33 -16.32
N GLY A 356 25.14 10.76 -17.51
CA GLY A 356 24.66 9.43 -17.86
C GLY A 356 25.08 8.37 -16.84
N ALA A 357 24.10 7.69 -16.24
CA ALA A 357 24.32 6.49 -15.47
C ALA A 357 23.63 5.32 -16.20
N SER A 358 24.47 4.44 -16.73
CA SER A 358 24.10 3.07 -17.08
C SER A 358 24.00 2.29 -15.78
N THR A 359 22.82 1.82 -15.42
CA THR A 359 22.66 0.78 -14.39
C THR A 359 21.99 -0.44 -14.99
N SER A 360 22.67 -1.58 -14.83
CA SER A 360 22.19 -2.91 -15.16
C SER A 360 20.96 -3.24 -14.31
N GLN A 361 19.86 -3.63 -14.97
CA GLN A 361 18.70 -4.22 -14.32
C GLN A 361 19.11 -5.51 -13.59
N SER A 362 19.05 -5.52 -12.26
CA SER A 362 18.76 -6.73 -11.52
C SER A 362 17.25 -6.93 -11.59
N VAL A 363 16.79 -7.66 -12.60
CA VAL A 363 15.41 -8.13 -12.65
C VAL A 363 15.24 -9.06 -11.45
N TYR A 364 14.33 -8.73 -10.54
CA TYR A 364 13.82 -9.69 -9.56
C TYR A 364 13.03 -10.76 -10.33
N THR A 365 13.72 -11.73 -10.91
CA THR A 365 13.10 -13.01 -11.26
C THR A 365 13.11 -13.85 -10.00
N ALA A 366 12.10 -13.70 -9.15
CA ALA A 366 11.77 -14.78 -8.24
C ALA A 366 11.40 -15.97 -9.12
N ALA A 367 12.27 -16.97 -9.17
CA ALA A 367 11.95 -18.24 -9.82
C ALA A 367 10.85 -18.90 -8.98
N PHE A 368 9.60 -18.74 -9.41
CA PHE A 368 8.42 -19.34 -8.79
C PHE A 368 8.34 -20.84 -9.12
N ASP A 369 9.33 -21.61 -8.68
CA ASP A 369 9.30 -23.07 -8.70
C ASP A 369 9.44 -23.59 -7.27
N THR A 370 8.39 -23.42 -6.47
CA THR A 370 8.25 -24.17 -5.21
C THR A 370 6.94 -24.96 -5.26
N PRO A 371 6.94 -26.29 -5.03
CA PRO A 371 5.71 -27.06 -4.99
C PRO A 371 4.82 -26.57 -3.87
N ILE A 372 3.55 -26.33 -4.19
CA ILE A 372 2.47 -26.12 -3.22
C ILE A 372 2.51 -27.30 -2.23
N LEU A 373 2.79 -27.03 -0.96
CA LEU A 373 2.54 -27.98 0.11
C LEU A 373 1.02 -28.15 0.20
N GLN A 374 0.50 -29.22 -0.41
CA GLN A 374 -0.85 -29.68 -0.14
C GLN A 374 -0.94 -29.95 1.37
N SER A 375 -1.90 -29.30 2.02
CA SER A 375 -2.26 -29.55 3.41
C SER A 375 -2.47 -31.05 3.63
N GLN A 376 -1.81 -31.60 4.65
CA GLN A 376 -2.03 -32.97 5.07
C GLN A 376 -3.45 -33.09 5.63
N ASP A 377 -4.26 -33.89 4.94
CA ASP A 377 -5.62 -34.24 5.28
C ASP A 377 -5.62 -35.06 6.59
N HIS A 378 -6.00 -34.42 7.71
CA HIS A 378 -6.30 -35.15 8.94
C HIS A 378 -7.71 -35.73 8.81
N GLY A 379 -7.75 -36.97 8.32
CA GLY A 379 -8.98 -37.74 8.12
C GLY A 379 -9.85 -37.83 9.36
N SER A 380 -11.12 -37.45 9.20
CA SER A 380 -12.22 -38.05 9.93
C SER A 380 -13.41 -38.27 8.98
N THR A 381 -13.78 -39.54 8.83
CA THR A 381 -14.84 -40.01 7.94
C THR A 381 -16.22 -39.62 8.49
N HIS A 382 -17.01 -38.87 7.72
CA HIS A 382 -18.48 -38.92 7.79
C HIS A 382 -19.09 -38.73 6.39
N SER A 383 -19.69 -39.80 5.88
CA SER A 383 -20.50 -39.80 4.67
C SER A 383 -21.86 -39.15 4.95
N GLY A 384 -22.20 -38.11 4.20
CA GLY A 384 -23.54 -37.53 4.22
C GLY A 384 -23.72 -36.54 3.09
N ASN A 385 -24.50 -36.94 2.07
CA ASN A 385 -25.10 -36.01 1.10
C ASN A 385 -25.75 -34.84 1.84
N ASN A 386 -25.46 -33.61 1.43
CA ASN A 386 -26.48 -32.56 1.39
C ASN A 386 -26.10 -31.33 0.56
N HIS A 387 -27.16 -30.75 0.03
CA HIS A 387 -27.29 -29.60 -0.85
C HIS A 387 -26.31 -28.44 -0.67
N MET A 388 -25.92 -27.86 -1.82
CA MET A 388 -25.45 -26.49 -1.93
C MET A 388 -26.51 -25.52 -1.37
N SER A 389 -26.34 -25.13 -0.11
CA SER A 389 -26.93 -23.91 0.43
C SER A 389 -25.96 -22.76 0.15
N ASN A 390 -26.40 -21.83 -0.70
CA ASN A 390 -25.79 -20.52 -0.85
C ASN A 390 -25.74 -19.85 0.53
N VAL A 391 -24.55 -19.78 1.13
CA VAL A 391 -24.30 -18.84 2.23
C VAL A 391 -24.13 -17.47 1.57
N VAL A 392 -25.26 -16.79 1.40
CA VAL A 392 -25.27 -15.34 1.20
C VAL A 392 -24.64 -14.75 2.45
N TYR A 393 -23.40 -14.29 2.35
CA TYR A 393 -22.83 -13.38 3.34
C TYR A 393 -23.70 -12.12 3.24
N GLN A 394 -24.69 -12.00 4.13
CA GLN A 394 -25.34 -10.72 4.33
C GLN A 394 -24.24 -9.81 4.88
N GLY A 395 -23.70 -8.97 4.00
CA GLY A 395 -22.82 -7.86 4.36
C GLY A 395 -23.53 -7.00 5.39
N GLY A 396 -23.35 -7.34 6.66
CA GLY A 396 -23.55 -6.41 7.73
C GLY A 396 -22.56 -5.29 7.47
N LYS A 397 -23.07 -4.08 7.22
CA LYS A 397 -22.32 -2.85 7.38
C LYS A 397 -21.77 -2.86 8.81
N GLN A 398 -20.58 -3.41 9.01
CA GLN A 398 -19.82 -3.08 10.20
C GLN A 398 -19.21 -1.73 9.89
N ASP A 399 -19.63 -0.73 10.67
CA ASP A 399 -19.03 0.58 10.68
C ASP A 399 -17.51 0.42 10.79
N ILE A 400 -16.81 0.84 9.73
CA ILE A 400 -15.39 1.15 9.82
C ILE A 400 -15.33 2.21 10.92
N LYS A 401 -14.96 1.79 12.15
CA LYS A 401 -14.88 2.69 13.30
C LYS A 401 -14.03 3.89 12.88
N GLU A 402 -14.54 5.08 13.17
CA GLU A 402 -13.93 6.37 12.84
C GLU A 402 -12.43 6.37 13.12
N LEU A 403 -11.63 6.24 12.05
CA LEU A 403 -10.25 6.66 12.07
C LEU A 403 -10.30 8.17 11.82
N THR A 404 -10.24 8.96 12.88
CA THR A 404 -10.07 10.41 12.78
C THR A 404 -8.58 10.69 12.58
N PHE A 405 -8.22 11.08 11.36
CA PHE A 405 -6.89 11.58 11.03
C PHE A 405 -6.98 13.11 11.00
N ASP A 406 -6.51 13.76 12.06
CA ASP A 406 -6.48 15.23 12.20
C ASP A 406 -5.37 15.90 11.37
#